data_AF-A0A2K3LFF1-F1
#
_entry.id   AF-A0A2K3LFF1-F1
#
_cell.length_a   1.000
_cell.length_b   1.000
_cell.length_c   1.000
_cell.angle_alpha   90.00
_cell.angle_beta   90.00
_cell.angle_gamma   90.00
#
_symmetry.space_group_name_H-M   'P 1'
#
loop_
_entity.id
_entity.type
_entity.pdbx_description
1 polymer ?
#
loop_
_entity_poly.entity_id
_entity_poly.type
_entity_poly.pdbx_seq_one_letter_code
_entity_poly.pdbx_strand_id
1 'polypeptide(L)'
;MAQTIFSSILSSSYFLHRSHTPNLSLRTSSLTYPFSSPIHRTTTSIAAAANIAVRPNVVPPIESVTQLIESLINGVDLSESEAESCLHLMLNEANESLISAFLVLLRAKGETVEEIAGLAKAMMKHATKVEGLVDVVDIVGTGGDGANTVNISTGASILAAACGVKVAKQGSRSSSSACGSADVLEALGVIIDLGPQGVKKCVSEVGIGFMMSPKYHPAMKIVRPVRKQLKVRTVFNILGPMLNPAQARFAVVGVYKEDLVSSITDKLIDLPSVAACTHVQDVRRHRASKF
;
A
#
# COMPACT_ATOMS: atom_id res chain seq x y z
N MET A 1 13.55 -31.40 43.28
CA MET A 1 13.57 -31.83 41.86
C MET A 1 13.07 -30.69 40.98
N ALA A 2 14.00 -29.88 40.46
CA ALA A 2 13.88 -29.03 39.26
C ALA A 2 15.10 -28.07 39.25
N GLN A 3 16.30 -28.63 39.19
CA GLN A 3 17.58 -27.91 39.01
C GLN A 3 18.54 -28.84 38.25
N THR A 4 18.16 -29.28 37.04
CA THR A 4 19.06 -30.13 36.22
C THR A 4 18.76 -30.15 34.71
N ILE A 5 18.39 -29.02 34.08
CA ILE A 5 18.41 -28.92 32.60
C ILE A 5 18.87 -27.53 32.16
N PHE A 6 20.09 -27.12 32.52
CA PHE A 6 20.71 -25.91 31.96
C PHE A 6 22.25 -26.00 31.85
N SER A 7 22.78 -27.22 31.71
CA SER A 7 24.23 -27.46 31.58
C SER A 7 24.50 -28.59 30.59
N SER A 8 24.60 -28.27 29.30
CA SER A 8 25.23 -29.17 28.30
C SER A 8 25.63 -28.55 26.95
N ILE A 9 25.93 -27.24 26.85
CA ILE A 9 26.57 -26.69 25.63
C ILE A 9 27.67 -25.67 25.98
N LEU A 10 28.56 -26.03 26.90
CA LEU A 10 29.78 -25.26 27.20
C LEU A 10 30.93 -26.23 27.53
N SER A 11 31.43 -26.94 26.52
CA SER A 11 32.80 -27.48 26.48
C SER A 11 33.09 -28.18 25.15
N SER A 12 33.79 -27.47 24.27
CA SER A 12 35.02 -27.98 23.64
C SER A 12 35.65 -26.88 22.78
N SER A 13 36.55 -26.17 23.44
CA SER A 13 37.90 -25.79 23.03
C SER A 13 38.20 -25.27 21.62
N TYR A 14 38.55 -23.98 21.58
CA TYR A 14 39.82 -23.44 21.08
C TYR A 14 40.44 -24.04 19.81
N PHE A 15 40.46 -23.25 18.73
CA PHE A 15 41.63 -23.14 17.86
C PHE A 15 41.75 -21.72 17.27
N LEU A 16 43.00 -21.29 17.10
CA LEU A 16 43.47 -19.91 17.01
C LEU A 16 43.19 -19.16 15.69
N HIS A 17 42.87 -17.88 15.87
CA HIS A 17 43.47 -16.69 15.25
C HIS A 17 43.93 -16.77 13.77
N ARG A 18 43.17 -16.11 12.88
CA ARG A 18 43.73 -15.31 11.77
C ARG A 18 42.81 -14.12 11.46
N SER A 19 43.30 -12.94 11.75
CA SER A 19 42.71 -11.66 11.39
C SER A 19 42.89 -11.39 9.89
N HIS A 20 41.78 -11.32 9.15
CA HIS A 20 41.73 -10.70 7.83
C HIS A 20 40.71 -9.56 7.87
N THR A 21 41.21 -8.34 7.97
CA THR A 21 40.46 -7.11 7.69
C THR A 21 40.49 -6.86 6.17
N PRO A 22 39.36 -6.68 5.49
CA PRO A 22 39.35 -6.06 4.18
C PRO A 22 39.38 -4.54 4.37
N ASN A 23 40.45 -3.93 3.88
CA ASN A 23 40.67 -2.49 3.80
C ASN A 23 39.72 -1.91 2.74
N LEU A 24 38.62 -1.26 3.15
CA LEU A 24 37.76 -0.50 2.24
C LEU A 24 38.14 0.98 2.34
N SER A 25 39.04 1.43 1.48
CA SER A 25 39.43 2.84 1.39
C SER A 25 38.25 3.67 0.86
N LEU A 26 37.72 4.56 1.70
CA LEU A 26 36.81 5.62 1.30
C LEU A 26 37.55 6.60 0.37
N ARG A 27 37.28 6.54 -0.93
CA ARG A 27 37.64 7.62 -1.85
C ARG A 27 36.59 8.73 -1.74
N THR A 28 36.93 9.78 -1.00
CA THR A 28 36.26 11.08 -1.09
C THR A 28 36.70 11.78 -2.38
N SER A 29 35.83 11.87 -3.39
CA SER A 29 36.05 12.74 -4.55
C SER A 29 35.33 14.06 -4.33
N SER A 30 36.04 15.04 -3.77
CA SER A 30 35.66 16.46 -3.81
C SER A 30 35.92 16.99 -5.22
N LEU A 31 34.87 17.17 -6.02
CA LEU A 31 34.95 17.88 -7.29
C LEU A 31 34.97 19.39 -7.00
N THR A 32 36.16 19.96 -7.13
CA THR A 32 36.42 21.40 -7.13
C THR A 32 35.92 22.03 -8.42
N TYR A 33 35.05 23.04 -8.33
CA TYR A 33 34.62 23.88 -9.44
C TYR A 33 35.78 24.78 -9.92
N PRO A 34 36.09 24.84 -11.22
CA PRO A 34 37.02 25.84 -11.72
C PRO A 34 36.31 27.19 -11.94
N PHE A 35 36.94 28.21 -11.38
CA PHE A 35 36.77 29.63 -11.65
C PHE A 35 36.83 29.90 -13.17
N SER A 36 35.91 30.71 -13.71
CA SER A 36 35.97 31.23 -15.08
C SER A 36 35.78 32.74 -15.07
N SER A 37 36.72 33.45 -15.70
CA SER A 37 36.69 34.90 -15.95
C SER A 37 36.27 35.19 -17.41
N PRO A 38 35.85 36.43 -17.75
CA PRO A 38 34.83 36.68 -18.77
C PRO A 38 35.42 36.92 -20.17
N ILE A 39 34.70 36.49 -21.20
CA ILE A 39 34.99 36.88 -22.60
C ILE A 39 33.72 37.40 -23.29
N HIS A 40 33.94 38.46 -24.05
CA HIS A 40 33.04 39.40 -24.71
C HIS A 40 31.91 38.82 -25.58
N ARG A 41 30.82 39.60 -25.63
CA ARG A 41 29.68 39.52 -26.56
C ARG A 41 30.11 39.39 -28.02
N THR A 42 29.39 38.54 -28.75
CA THR A 42 29.10 38.78 -30.18
C THR A 42 27.64 38.44 -30.44
N THR A 43 26.90 39.43 -30.92
CA THR A 43 25.48 39.39 -31.24
C THR A 43 25.29 38.70 -32.58
N THR A 44 24.43 37.69 -32.66
CA THR A 44 23.88 37.23 -33.95
C THR A 44 22.43 36.80 -33.73
N SER A 45 21.53 37.45 -34.46
CA SER A 45 20.09 37.26 -34.36
C SER A 45 19.65 35.93 -34.97
N ILE A 46 18.84 35.17 -34.24
CA ILE A 46 18.06 34.06 -34.80
C ILE A 46 16.58 34.42 -34.60
N ALA A 47 15.86 34.44 -35.72
CA ALA A 47 14.45 34.80 -35.82
C ALA A 47 13.57 33.87 -34.95
N ALA A 48 12.58 34.48 -34.29
CA ALA A 48 11.60 33.79 -33.46
C ALA A 48 10.67 32.91 -34.31
N ALA A 49 10.81 31.59 -34.17
CA ALA A 49 9.76 30.66 -34.56
C ALA A 49 8.66 30.69 -33.48
N ALA A 50 7.44 31.04 -33.88
CA ALA A 50 6.28 31.06 -33.00
C ALA A 50 6.00 29.64 -32.48
N ASN A 51 6.26 29.42 -31.19
CA ASN A 51 5.82 28.22 -30.47
C ASN A 51 4.28 28.25 -30.38
N ILE A 52 3.62 27.38 -31.14
CA ILE A 52 2.22 27.02 -30.88
C ILE A 52 2.23 26.25 -29.56
N ALA A 53 1.94 26.96 -28.47
CA ALA A 53 1.70 26.35 -27.18
C ALA A 53 0.44 25.47 -27.30
N VAL A 54 0.65 24.15 -27.35
CA VAL A 54 -0.41 23.17 -27.08
C VAL A 54 -0.88 23.45 -25.66
N ARG A 55 -2.03 24.09 -25.52
CA ARG A 55 -2.68 24.24 -24.21
C ARG A 55 -2.98 22.83 -23.71
N PRO A 56 -2.61 22.45 -22.47
CA PRO A 56 -3.08 21.20 -21.92
C PRO A 56 -4.61 21.23 -21.99
N ASN A 57 -5.20 20.18 -22.55
CA ASN A 57 -6.63 20.06 -22.68
C ASN A 57 -7.17 19.89 -21.24
N VAL A 58 -7.54 21.00 -20.60
CA VAL A 58 -8.16 20.98 -19.28
C VAL A 58 -9.58 20.52 -19.49
N VAL A 59 -9.79 19.20 -19.37
CA VAL A 59 -11.13 18.62 -19.30
C VAL A 59 -11.83 19.29 -18.09
N PRO A 60 -13.04 19.82 -18.25
CA PRO A 60 -13.75 20.44 -17.14
C PRO A 60 -13.96 19.40 -16.02
N PRO A 61 -13.86 19.80 -14.74
CA PRO A 61 -14.03 18.88 -13.62
C PRO A 61 -15.40 18.19 -13.71
N ILE A 62 -15.46 16.92 -13.32
CA ILE A 62 -16.74 16.18 -13.23
C ILE A 62 -17.60 16.82 -12.13
N GLU A 63 -18.72 17.42 -12.53
CA GLU A 63 -19.61 18.18 -11.63
C GLU A 63 -20.80 17.35 -11.13
N SER A 64 -21.05 16.18 -11.72
CA SER A 64 -22.17 15.30 -11.35
C SER A 64 -21.86 13.81 -11.51
N VAL A 65 -22.55 12.97 -10.76
CA VAL A 65 -22.44 11.50 -10.88
C VAL A 65 -22.91 11.02 -12.25
N THR A 66 -23.86 11.70 -12.90
CA THR A 66 -24.27 11.36 -14.27
C THR A 66 -23.13 11.54 -15.27
N GLN A 67 -22.43 12.68 -15.23
CA GLN A 67 -21.26 12.92 -16.09
C GLN A 67 -20.15 11.89 -15.84
N LEU A 68 -19.92 11.50 -14.59
CA LEU A 68 -18.98 10.43 -14.25
C LEU A 68 -19.33 9.12 -14.95
N ILE A 69 -20.59 8.69 -14.84
CA ILE A 69 -21.04 7.43 -15.43
C ILE A 69 -20.93 7.47 -16.96
N GLU A 70 -21.30 8.59 -17.61
CA GLU A 70 -21.12 8.78 -19.06
C GLU A 70 -19.64 8.71 -19.47
N SER A 71 -18.74 9.35 -18.73
CA SER A 71 -17.29 9.26 -18.99
C SER A 71 -16.79 7.82 -18.92
N LEU A 72 -17.20 7.07 -17.89
CA LEU A 72 -16.80 5.67 -17.72
C LEU A 72 -17.39 4.75 -18.79
N ILE A 73 -18.64 4.99 -19.23
CA ILE A 73 -19.27 4.27 -20.36
C ILE A 73 -18.46 4.48 -21.64
N ASN A 74 -17.97 5.70 -21.87
CA ASN A 74 -17.16 6.04 -23.03
C ASN A 74 -15.68 5.62 -22.90
N GLY A 75 -15.31 4.94 -21.81
CA GLY A 75 -13.94 4.48 -21.58
C GLY A 75 -12.94 5.62 -21.34
N VAL A 76 -13.40 6.77 -20.86
CA VAL A 76 -12.54 7.93 -20.56
C VAL A 76 -11.88 7.71 -19.20
N ASP A 77 -10.55 7.81 -19.17
CA ASP A 77 -9.77 7.75 -17.94
C ASP A 77 -9.92 9.03 -17.11
N LEU A 78 -10.00 8.87 -15.80
CA LEU A 78 -10.07 9.99 -14.86
C LEU A 78 -8.66 10.39 -14.41
N SER A 79 -8.42 11.69 -14.29
CA SER A 79 -7.26 12.20 -13.55
C SER A 79 -7.36 11.83 -12.06
N GLU A 80 -6.22 11.90 -11.35
CA GLU A 80 -6.17 11.64 -9.91
C GLU A 80 -7.15 12.53 -9.12
N SER A 81 -7.24 13.82 -9.47
CA SER A 81 -8.15 14.76 -8.84
C SER A 81 -9.63 14.48 -9.13
N GLU A 82 -9.94 14.00 -10.33
CA GLU A 82 -11.31 13.63 -10.71
C GLU A 82 -11.73 12.37 -9.95
N ALA A 83 -10.89 11.33 -9.95
CA ALA A 83 -11.15 10.11 -9.21
C ALA A 83 -11.34 10.35 -7.70
N GLU A 84 -10.51 11.23 -7.11
CA GLU A 84 -10.66 11.65 -5.71
C GLU A 84 -12.00 12.34 -5.46
N SER A 85 -12.37 13.30 -6.30
CA SER A 85 -13.61 14.08 -6.16
C SER A 85 -14.86 13.20 -6.40
N CYS A 86 -14.78 12.28 -7.36
CA CYS A 86 -15.86 11.36 -7.69
C CYS A 86 -16.21 10.43 -6.54
N LEU A 87 -15.22 9.87 -5.85
CA LEU A 87 -15.50 9.02 -4.69
C LEU A 87 -16.14 9.83 -3.56
N HIS A 88 -15.72 11.07 -3.34
CA HIS A 88 -16.37 11.96 -2.37
C HIS A 88 -17.85 12.20 -2.70
N LEU A 89 -18.16 12.50 -3.97
CA LEU A 89 -19.55 12.66 -4.44
C LEU A 89 -20.36 11.37 -4.20
N MET A 90 -19.83 10.22 -4.62
CA MET A 90 -20.49 8.93 -4.45
C MET A 90 -20.77 8.56 -2.99
N LEU A 91 -19.81 8.83 -2.09
CA LEU A 91 -19.97 8.55 -0.67
C LEU A 91 -21.00 9.47 -0.01
N ASN A 92 -21.18 10.71 -0.50
CA ASN A 92 -22.15 11.65 0.03
C ASN A 92 -23.58 11.40 -0.48
N GLU A 93 -23.75 11.03 -1.75
CA GLU A 93 -25.06 10.69 -2.30
C GLU A 93 -25.58 9.34 -1.77
N ALA A 94 -24.67 8.41 -1.45
CA ALA A 94 -24.96 7.09 -0.88
C ALA A 94 -25.99 6.25 -1.68
N ASN A 95 -26.11 6.48 -2.99
CA ASN A 95 -27.00 5.71 -3.86
C ASN A 95 -26.33 4.39 -4.29
N GLU A 96 -26.87 3.25 -3.83
CA GLU A 96 -26.31 1.93 -4.11
C GLU A 96 -26.23 1.60 -5.62
N SER A 97 -27.20 2.03 -6.41
CA SER A 97 -27.23 1.79 -7.87
C SER A 97 -26.10 2.54 -8.59
N LEU A 98 -25.87 3.80 -8.22
CA LEU A 98 -24.78 4.61 -8.79
C LEU A 98 -23.41 4.09 -8.37
N ILE A 99 -23.28 3.67 -7.11
CA ILE A 99 -22.05 3.01 -6.63
C ILE A 99 -21.79 1.72 -7.40
N SER A 100 -22.82 0.91 -7.61
CA SER A 100 -22.70 -0.32 -8.40
C SER A 100 -22.26 -0.02 -9.83
N ALA A 101 -22.88 0.95 -10.50
CA ALA A 101 -22.54 1.35 -11.86
C ALA A 101 -21.08 1.82 -11.95
N PHE A 102 -20.65 2.72 -11.07
CA PHE A 102 -19.26 3.18 -11.01
C PHE A 102 -18.28 2.01 -10.85
N LEU A 103 -18.50 1.13 -9.88
CA LEU A 103 -17.59 0.02 -9.58
C LEU A 103 -17.44 -0.95 -10.75
N VAL A 104 -18.54 -1.25 -11.44
CA VAL A 104 -18.56 -2.18 -12.58
C VAL A 104 -17.94 -1.52 -13.81
N LEU A 105 -18.30 -0.27 -14.11
CA LEU A 105 -17.79 0.44 -15.29
C LEU A 105 -16.29 0.73 -15.17
N LEU A 106 -15.83 1.20 -14.02
CA LEU A 106 -14.41 1.43 -13.77
C LEU A 106 -13.61 0.12 -13.95
N ARG A 107 -14.13 -0.99 -13.43
CA ARG A 107 -13.49 -2.31 -13.59
C ARG A 107 -13.51 -2.81 -15.03
N ALA A 108 -14.59 -2.54 -15.77
CA ALA A 108 -14.75 -2.95 -17.17
C ALA A 108 -13.83 -2.15 -18.10
N LYS A 109 -13.70 -0.84 -17.86
CA LYS A 109 -12.74 0.05 -18.54
C LYS A 109 -11.30 -0.40 -18.29
N GLY A 110 -11.02 -0.83 -17.06
CA GLY A 110 -9.67 -1.03 -16.56
C GLY A 110 -9.23 0.20 -15.78
N GLU A 111 -8.80 -0.04 -14.55
CA GLU A 111 -8.42 1.02 -13.62
C GLU A 111 -7.00 1.54 -13.93
N THR A 112 -6.84 2.86 -14.06
CA THR A 112 -5.52 3.50 -14.23
C THR A 112 -4.83 3.75 -12.88
N VAL A 113 -3.53 4.02 -12.91
CA VAL A 113 -2.76 4.33 -11.69
C VAL A 113 -3.29 5.61 -11.04
N GLU A 114 -3.63 6.62 -11.85
CA GLU A 114 -4.20 7.91 -11.43
C GLU A 114 -5.58 7.73 -10.79
N GLU A 115 -6.41 6.84 -11.32
CA GLU A 115 -7.71 6.53 -10.73
C GLU A 115 -7.56 5.84 -9.36
N ILE A 116 -6.75 4.79 -9.29
CA ILE A 116 -6.46 4.08 -8.04
C ILE A 116 -5.92 5.04 -6.99
N ALA A 117 -5.03 5.93 -7.41
CA ALA A 117 -4.44 6.96 -6.60
C ALA A 117 -5.45 7.94 -6.00
N GLY A 118 -6.32 8.50 -6.83
CA GLY A 118 -7.34 9.46 -6.40
C GLY A 118 -8.32 8.81 -5.43
N LEU A 119 -8.73 7.57 -5.72
CA LEU A 119 -9.59 6.79 -4.85
C LEU A 119 -8.93 6.47 -3.50
N ALA A 120 -7.63 6.14 -3.49
CA ALA A 120 -6.89 5.94 -2.24
C ALA A 120 -6.82 7.23 -1.40
N LYS A 121 -6.53 8.37 -2.04
CA LYS A 121 -6.52 9.70 -1.38
C LYS A 121 -7.88 10.04 -0.77
N ALA A 122 -8.96 9.85 -1.52
CA ALA A 122 -10.32 10.07 -1.03
C ALA A 122 -10.63 9.17 0.17
N MET A 123 -10.34 7.87 0.08
CA MET A 123 -10.56 6.94 1.20
C MET A 123 -9.76 7.32 2.45
N MET A 124 -8.52 7.81 2.28
CA MET A 124 -7.69 8.28 3.39
C MET A 124 -8.16 9.60 4.00
N LYS A 125 -8.84 10.47 3.23
CA LYS A 125 -9.52 11.67 3.78
C LYS A 125 -10.68 11.30 4.70
N HIS A 126 -11.37 10.20 4.43
CA HIS A 126 -12.47 9.69 5.26
C HIS A 126 -12.04 8.67 6.33
N ALA A 127 -10.74 8.37 6.43
CA ALA A 127 -10.23 7.42 7.41
C ALA A 127 -10.09 8.08 8.81
N THR A 128 -10.33 7.29 9.85
CA THR A 128 -9.86 7.65 11.20
C THR A 128 -8.36 7.42 11.23
N LYS A 129 -7.54 8.44 11.49
CA LYS A 129 -6.08 8.31 11.40
C LYS A 129 -5.43 7.92 12.73
N VAL A 130 -4.25 7.31 12.66
CA VAL A 130 -3.36 7.08 13.80
C VAL A 130 -2.14 7.96 13.65
N GLU A 131 -2.13 9.11 14.32
CA GLU A 131 -1.11 10.14 14.12
C GLU A 131 0.10 10.02 15.05
N GLY A 132 1.25 10.49 14.56
CA GLY A 132 2.49 10.59 15.32
C GLY A 132 3.23 9.25 15.48
N LEU A 133 2.99 8.30 14.56
CA LEU A 133 3.85 7.15 14.36
C LEU A 133 4.89 7.48 13.29
N VAL A 134 6.14 7.10 13.53
CA VAL A 134 7.28 7.38 12.64
C VAL A 134 8.06 6.08 12.45
N ASP A 135 8.57 5.88 11.23
CA ASP A 135 9.36 4.71 10.82
C ASP A 135 8.67 3.37 11.13
N VAL A 136 7.38 3.30 10.80
CA VAL A 136 6.58 2.09 10.93
C VAL A 136 6.44 1.37 9.58
N VAL A 137 6.38 0.04 9.65
CA VAL A 137 6.11 -0.82 8.49
C VAL A 137 4.70 -1.41 8.56
N ASP A 138 4.04 -1.52 7.42
CA ASP A 138 2.89 -2.40 7.21
C ASP A 138 3.28 -3.63 6.40
N ILE A 139 2.76 -4.79 6.78
CA ILE A 139 2.94 -6.03 6.01
C ILE A 139 1.53 -6.53 5.72
N VAL A 140 1.09 -6.36 4.48
CA VAL A 140 -0.31 -6.46 4.09
C VAL A 140 -0.43 -7.12 2.73
N GLY A 141 -1.63 -7.56 2.38
CA GLY A 141 -1.92 -8.04 1.04
C GLY A 141 -3.27 -7.58 0.56
N THR A 142 -3.43 -7.53 -0.75
CA THR A 142 -4.71 -7.34 -1.43
C THR A 142 -5.74 -8.43 -1.06
N GLY A 143 -5.26 -9.63 -0.72
CA GLY A 143 -6.10 -10.79 -0.42
C GLY A 143 -6.80 -11.35 -1.67
N GLY A 144 -7.56 -12.44 -1.49
CA GLY A 144 -8.37 -13.01 -2.58
C GLY A 144 -7.58 -13.75 -3.67
N ASP A 145 -6.35 -14.18 -3.39
CA ASP A 145 -5.56 -15.10 -4.22
C ASP A 145 -6.16 -16.52 -4.30
N GLY A 146 -7.13 -16.81 -3.41
CA GLY A 146 -7.78 -18.11 -3.29
C GLY A 146 -6.82 -19.23 -2.88
N ALA A 147 -5.63 -18.91 -2.38
CA ALA A 147 -4.60 -19.90 -2.05
C ALA A 147 -4.84 -20.58 -0.70
N ASN A 148 -5.79 -20.08 0.11
CA ASN A 148 -6.12 -20.60 1.45
C ASN A 148 -4.88 -20.88 2.31
N THR A 149 -3.90 -19.98 2.24
CA THR A 149 -2.67 -20.05 3.01
C THR A 149 -2.90 -19.67 4.46
N VAL A 150 -1.92 -19.97 5.31
CA VAL A 150 -1.87 -19.40 6.67
C VAL A 150 -1.74 -17.88 6.60
N ASN A 151 -2.03 -17.16 7.68
CA ASN A 151 -1.91 -15.70 7.74
C ASN A 151 -0.43 -15.25 7.79
N ILE A 152 0.29 -15.45 6.68
CA ILE A 152 1.75 -15.20 6.53
C ILE A 152 2.07 -13.75 6.90
N SER A 153 1.29 -12.78 6.42
CA SER A 153 1.53 -11.37 6.72
C SER A 153 1.37 -11.06 8.20
N THR A 154 0.47 -11.75 8.93
CA THR A 154 0.31 -11.58 10.38
C THR A 154 1.51 -12.16 11.12
N GLY A 155 1.95 -13.36 10.77
CA GLY A 155 3.15 -13.97 11.35
C GLY A 155 4.42 -13.14 11.08
N ALA A 156 4.58 -12.65 9.86
CA ALA A 156 5.69 -11.78 9.48
C ALA A 156 5.70 -10.45 10.25
N SER A 157 4.52 -9.85 10.47
CA SER A 157 4.39 -8.65 11.31
C SER A 157 4.85 -8.90 12.75
N ILE A 158 4.46 -10.03 13.34
CA ILE A 158 4.87 -10.39 14.70
C ILE A 158 6.39 -10.62 14.77
N LEU A 159 6.95 -11.34 13.79
CA LEU A 159 8.40 -11.58 13.72
C LEU A 159 9.19 -10.28 13.57
N ALA A 160 8.77 -9.39 12.66
CA ALA A 160 9.42 -8.10 12.45
C ALA A 160 9.44 -7.26 13.74
N ALA A 161 8.32 -7.23 14.47
CA ALA A 161 8.23 -6.56 15.76
C ALA A 161 9.17 -7.17 16.81
N ALA A 162 9.24 -8.50 16.89
CA ALA A 162 10.18 -9.20 17.77
C ALA A 162 11.66 -8.92 17.42
N CYS A 163 11.96 -8.59 16.17
CA CYS A 163 13.28 -8.16 15.71
C CYS A 163 13.55 -6.65 15.90
N GLY A 164 12.63 -5.90 16.54
CA GLY A 164 12.81 -4.48 16.88
C GLY A 164 12.25 -3.49 15.84
N VAL A 165 11.58 -3.95 14.79
CA VAL A 165 10.93 -3.07 13.81
C VAL A 165 9.57 -2.61 14.35
N LYS A 166 9.24 -1.31 14.21
CA LYS A 166 7.90 -0.84 14.57
C LYS A 166 6.89 -1.20 13.49
N VAL A 167 5.82 -1.89 13.86
CA VAL A 167 4.82 -2.40 12.91
C VAL A 167 3.46 -1.75 13.15
N ALA A 168 2.92 -1.09 12.13
CA ALA A 168 1.57 -0.55 12.12
C ALA A 168 0.74 -1.36 11.11
N LYS A 169 0.25 -2.53 11.54
CA LYS A 169 -0.41 -3.48 10.66
C LYS A 169 -1.86 -3.10 10.41
N GLN A 170 -2.26 -2.94 9.16
CA GLN A 170 -3.67 -2.96 8.79
C GLN A 170 -4.16 -4.39 8.55
N GLY A 171 -5.41 -4.66 8.93
CA GLY A 171 -6.04 -5.94 8.60
C GLY A 171 -7.55 -5.91 8.66
N SER A 172 -8.15 -7.05 8.33
CA SER A 172 -9.60 -7.23 8.36
C SER A 172 -9.91 -8.69 8.71
N ARG A 173 -11.18 -8.95 9.05
CA ARG A 173 -11.73 -10.31 9.04
C ARG A 173 -11.81 -10.84 7.61
N SER A 174 -11.84 -12.17 7.48
CA SER A 174 -11.97 -12.81 6.18
C SER A 174 -13.24 -12.37 5.44
N SER A 175 -13.13 -12.24 4.11
CA SER A 175 -14.27 -12.11 3.19
C SER A 175 -14.43 -13.31 2.25
N SER A 176 -13.43 -14.22 2.22
CA SER A 176 -13.37 -15.33 1.25
C SER A 176 -12.45 -16.50 1.63
N SER A 177 -11.49 -16.31 2.56
CA SER A 177 -10.63 -17.38 3.12
C SER A 177 -11.24 -17.99 4.39
N ALA A 178 -10.61 -19.05 4.91
CA ALA A 178 -11.00 -19.66 6.19
C ALA A 178 -10.87 -18.70 7.38
N CYS A 179 -9.86 -17.82 7.41
CA CYS A 179 -9.68 -16.79 8.45
C CYS A 179 -8.86 -15.60 7.92
N GLY A 180 -9.19 -14.40 8.40
CA GLY A 180 -8.45 -13.17 8.16
C GLY A 180 -7.47 -12.85 9.27
N SER A 181 -6.69 -11.78 9.11
CA SER A 181 -5.68 -11.38 10.08
C SER A 181 -6.28 -11.03 11.44
N ALA A 182 -7.45 -10.39 11.44
CA ALA A 182 -8.16 -10.09 12.68
C ALA A 182 -8.67 -11.35 13.39
N ASP A 183 -9.16 -12.34 12.65
CA ASP A 183 -9.70 -13.58 13.21
C ASP A 183 -8.58 -14.37 13.93
N VAL A 184 -7.37 -14.38 13.35
CA VAL A 184 -6.18 -14.98 13.97
C VAL A 184 -5.75 -14.24 15.23
N LEU A 185 -5.67 -12.91 15.18
CA LEU A 185 -5.24 -12.10 16.33
C LEU A 185 -6.23 -12.20 17.49
N GLU A 186 -7.53 -12.20 17.20
CA GLU A 186 -8.59 -12.40 18.20
C GLU A 186 -8.49 -13.79 18.85
N ALA A 187 -8.26 -14.84 18.06
CA ALA A 187 -8.06 -16.19 18.59
C ALA A 187 -6.81 -16.31 19.47
N LEU A 188 -5.80 -15.45 19.27
CA LEU A 188 -4.61 -15.34 20.12
C LEU A 188 -4.82 -14.45 21.36
N GLY A 189 -6.04 -13.92 21.57
CA GLY A 189 -6.38 -13.07 22.73
C GLY A 189 -6.00 -11.60 22.57
N VAL A 190 -5.67 -11.14 21.35
CA VAL A 190 -5.36 -9.73 21.08
C VAL A 190 -6.65 -8.92 20.98
N ILE A 191 -6.67 -7.76 21.64
CA ILE A 191 -7.75 -6.76 21.47
C ILE A 191 -7.57 -6.09 20.10
N ILE A 192 -8.41 -6.47 19.14
CA ILE A 192 -8.31 -6.07 17.72
C ILE A 192 -9.04 -4.78 17.37
N ASP A 193 -9.84 -4.24 18.28
CA ASP A 193 -10.70 -3.08 18.05
C ASP A 193 -10.25 -1.85 18.84
N LEU A 194 -8.94 -1.69 19.09
CA LEU A 194 -8.40 -0.48 19.72
C LEU A 194 -8.70 0.78 18.90
N GLY A 195 -8.84 1.91 19.58
CA GLY A 195 -8.87 3.24 18.94
C GLY A 195 -7.46 3.76 18.64
N PRO A 196 -7.33 4.92 17.97
CA PRO A 196 -6.04 5.47 17.55
C PRO A 196 -5.00 5.57 18.66
N GLN A 197 -5.39 6.06 19.84
CA GLN A 197 -4.48 6.17 20.99
C GLN A 197 -4.01 4.81 21.51
N GLY A 198 -4.90 3.81 21.52
CA GLY A 198 -4.55 2.45 21.92
C GLY A 198 -3.55 1.82 20.96
N VAL A 199 -3.80 1.93 19.65
CA VAL A 199 -2.86 1.45 18.63
C VAL A 199 -1.51 2.14 18.75
N LYS A 200 -1.49 3.47 18.90
CA LYS A 200 -0.25 4.24 19.11
C LYS A 200 0.54 3.72 20.31
N LYS A 201 -0.14 3.52 21.44
CA LYS A 201 0.47 2.96 22.66
C LYS A 201 1.07 1.57 22.40
N CYS A 202 0.36 0.68 21.73
CA CYS A 202 0.86 -0.66 21.39
C CYS A 202 2.12 -0.59 20.51
N VAL A 203 2.14 0.27 19.50
CA VAL A 203 3.34 0.46 18.65
C VAL A 203 4.50 1.01 19.46
N SER A 204 4.26 1.96 20.37
CA SER A 204 5.31 2.58 21.19
C SER A 204 5.88 1.66 22.26
N GLU A 205 5.05 0.85 22.93
CA GLU A 205 5.45 0.03 24.07
C GLU A 205 5.84 -1.40 23.69
N VAL A 206 5.16 -1.98 22.70
CA VAL A 206 5.31 -3.39 22.30
C VAL A 206 5.96 -3.52 20.91
N GLY A 207 6.03 -2.42 20.15
CA GLY A 207 6.59 -2.43 18.79
C GLY A 207 5.59 -2.82 17.71
N ILE A 208 4.35 -3.20 18.04
CA ILE A 208 3.32 -3.57 17.06
C ILE A 208 1.94 -3.06 17.47
N GLY A 209 1.20 -2.53 16.49
CA GLY A 209 -0.21 -2.18 16.63
C GLY A 209 -1.02 -2.72 15.45
N PHE A 210 -2.27 -3.10 15.72
CA PHE A 210 -3.21 -3.61 14.73
C PHE A 210 -4.38 -2.64 14.51
N MET A 211 -4.68 -2.36 13.25
CA MET A 211 -5.78 -1.48 12.83
C MET A 211 -6.81 -2.29 12.05
N MET A 212 -7.93 -2.61 12.72
CA MET A 212 -9.07 -3.29 12.11
C MET A 212 -9.77 -2.39 11.09
N SER A 213 -9.62 -2.70 9.81
CA SER A 213 -10.03 -1.85 8.67
C SER A 213 -11.48 -1.32 8.78
N PRO A 214 -12.52 -2.11 9.12
CA PRO A 214 -13.88 -1.58 9.32
C PRO A 214 -14.02 -0.48 10.37
N LYS A 215 -13.15 -0.44 11.39
CA LYS A 215 -13.13 0.61 12.43
C LYS A 215 -12.48 1.89 11.92
N TYR A 216 -11.45 1.75 11.09
CA TYR A 216 -10.63 2.86 10.62
C TYR A 216 -11.08 3.46 9.29
N HIS A 217 -11.89 2.74 8.49
CA HIS A 217 -12.47 3.22 7.23
C HIS A 217 -14.01 3.20 7.29
N PRO A 218 -14.65 4.09 8.07
CA PRO A 218 -16.10 4.10 8.24
C PRO A 218 -16.87 4.28 6.93
N ALA A 219 -16.30 4.99 5.94
CA ALA A 219 -16.86 5.15 4.60
C ALA A 219 -17.14 3.80 3.90
N MET A 220 -16.42 2.73 4.25
CA MET A 220 -16.67 1.39 3.70
C MET A 220 -18.06 0.85 4.06
N LYS A 221 -18.76 1.40 5.06
CA LYS A 221 -20.14 1.01 5.38
C LYS A 221 -21.11 1.28 4.24
N ILE A 222 -20.83 2.30 3.41
CA ILE A 222 -21.65 2.68 2.26
C ILE A 222 -21.38 1.72 1.09
N VAL A 223 -20.11 1.36 0.86
CA VAL A 223 -19.69 0.56 -0.31
C VAL A 223 -19.83 -0.95 -0.06
N ARG A 224 -19.73 -1.41 1.20
CA ARG A 224 -19.73 -2.83 1.55
C ARG A 224 -21.00 -3.58 1.15
N PRO A 225 -22.23 -3.06 1.33
CA PRO A 225 -23.45 -3.72 0.88
C PRO A 225 -23.43 -3.99 -0.61
N VAL A 226 -23.08 -2.98 -1.42
CA VAL A 226 -22.99 -3.08 -2.88
C VAL A 226 -21.97 -4.15 -3.29
N ARG A 227 -20.77 -4.12 -2.71
CA ARG A 227 -19.73 -5.14 -2.99
C ARG A 227 -20.19 -6.56 -2.67
N LYS A 228 -20.95 -6.74 -1.57
CA LYS A 228 -21.50 -8.05 -1.17
C LYS A 228 -22.54 -8.56 -2.17
N GLN A 229 -23.33 -7.66 -2.77
CA GLN A 229 -24.31 -7.99 -3.81
C GLN A 229 -23.62 -8.32 -5.14
N LEU A 230 -22.65 -7.49 -5.56
CA LEU A 230 -21.91 -7.65 -6.82
C LEU A 230 -21.13 -8.97 -6.91
N LYS A 231 -20.49 -9.40 -5.81
CA LYS A 231 -19.66 -10.64 -5.74
C LYS A 231 -18.56 -10.75 -6.80
N VAL A 232 -18.16 -9.63 -7.39
CA VAL A 232 -17.03 -9.53 -8.32
C VAL A 232 -15.94 -8.64 -7.72
N ARG A 233 -14.71 -8.78 -8.24
CA ARG A 233 -13.59 -7.92 -7.84
C ARG A 233 -13.79 -6.53 -8.43
N THR A 234 -13.46 -5.51 -7.64
CA THR A 234 -13.49 -4.10 -8.04
C THR A 234 -12.19 -3.42 -7.59
N VAL A 235 -12.03 -2.13 -7.90
CA VAL A 235 -10.92 -1.30 -7.40
C VAL A 235 -10.71 -1.42 -5.88
N PHE A 236 -11.76 -1.65 -5.08
CA PHE A 236 -11.63 -1.84 -3.63
C PHE A 236 -10.93 -3.14 -3.20
N ASN A 237 -10.65 -4.06 -4.13
CA ASN A 237 -9.80 -5.24 -3.88
C ASN A 237 -8.31 -4.91 -3.97
N ILE A 238 -7.94 -3.81 -4.63
CA ILE A 238 -6.54 -3.38 -4.76
C ILE A 238 -6.20 -2.21 -3.84
N LEU A 239 -7.19 -1.41 -3.43
CA LEU A 239 -6.96 -0.24 -2.56
C LEU A 239 -6.40 -0.59 -1.18
N GLY A 240 -6.78 -1.73 -0.60
CA GLY A 240 -6.50 -2.08 0.81
C GLY A 240 -5.08 -1.74 1.31
N PRO A 241 -4.02 -2.20 0.63
CA PRO A 241 -2.62 -1.88 1.00
C PRO A 241 -2.24 -0.39 1.01
N MET A 242 -2.96 0.46 0.28
CA MET A 242 -2.69 1.91 0.21
C MET A 242 -3.46 2.70 1.29
N LEU A 243 -4.28 2.03 2.10
CA LEU A 243 -5.19 2.67 3.04
C LEU A 243 -4.72 2.59 4.50
N ASN A 244 -3.42 2.38 4.75
CA ASN A 244 -2.93 2.24 6.12
C ASN A 244 -3.26 3.50 6.97
N PRO A 245 -4.07 3.38 8.05
CA PRO A 245 -4.50 4.55 8.84
C PRO A 245 -3.39 5.28 9.58
N ALA A 246 -2.25 4.61 9.79
CA ALA A 246 -1.03 5.20 10.35
C ALA A 246 -0.14 5.83 9.27
N GLN A 247 -0.54 5.81 8.00
CA GLN A 247 0.24 6.28 6.86
C GLN A 247 1.66 5.71 6.87
N ALA A 248 1.74 4.38 7.07
CA ALA A 248 3.00 3.68 7.21
C ALA A 248 3.95 3.99 6.04
N ARG A 249 5.11 4.57 6.37
CA ARG A 249 6.14 4.91 5.40
C ARG A 249 6.75 3.69 4.75
N PHE A 250 6.72 2.52 5.38
CA PHE A 250 7.26 1.31 4.79
C PHE A 250 6.14 0.30 4.58
N ALA A 251 6.09 -0.37 3.43
CA ALA A 251 5.09 -1.39 3.18
C ALA A 251 5.68 -2.62 2.47
N VAL A 252 5.33 -3.81 2.93
CA VAL A 252 5.51 -5.05 2.17
C VAL A 252 4.13 -5.50 1.72
N VAL A 253 3.89 -5.45 0.41
CA VAL A 253 2.56 -5.67 -0.17
C VAL A 253 2.52 -6.94 -1.00
N GLY A 254 1.68 -7.89 -0.57
CA GLY A 254 1.33 -9.07 -1.36
C GLY A 254 0.19 -8.80 -2.33
N VAL A 255 0.41 -9.03 -3.62
CA VAL A 255 -0.61 -8.85 -4.66
C VAL A 255 -1.09 -10.19 -5.22
N TYR A 256 -2.38 -10.31 -5.53
CA TYR A 256 -2.97 -11.56 -6.00
C TYR A 256 -2.71 -11.87 -7.49
N LYS A 257 -2.19 -10.90 -8.26
CA LYS A 257 -1.83 -11.01 -9.67
C LYS A 257 -0.53 -10.28 -9.94
N GLU A 258 0.30 -10.83 -10.80
CA GLU A 258 1.59 -10.27 -11.20
C GLU A 258 1.46 -8.89 -11.85
N ASP A 259 0.49 -8.70 -12.73
CA ASP A 259 0.24 -7.42 -13.42
C ASP A 259 -0.10 -6.26 -12.46
N LEU A 260 -0.48 -6.56 -11.21
CA LEU A 260 -0.74 -5.53 -10.19
C LEU A 260 0.53 -5.05 -9.49
N VAL A 261 1.65 -5.76 -9.64
CA VAL A 261 2.91 -5.39 -8.98
C VAL A 261 3.35 -4.01 -9.45
N SER A 262 3.38 -3.75 -10.77
CA SER A 262 3.76 -2.44 -11.31
C SER A 262 2.80 -1.34 -10.85
N SER A 263 1.49 -1.50 -11.09
CA SER A 263 0.49 -0.48 -10.74
C SER A 263 0.47 -0.11 -9.26
N ILE A 264 0.66 -1.08 -8.35
CA ILE A 264 0.70 -0.82 -6.91
C ILE A 264 2.06 -0.23 -6.50
N THR A 265 3.17 -0.66 -7.11
CA THR A 265 4.51 -0.13 -6.81
C THR A 265 4.62 1.32 -7.24
N ASP A 266 4.23 1.64 -8.48
CA ASP A 266 4.24 3.00 -9.03
C ASP A 266 3.45 3.94 -8.10
N LYS A 267 2.31 3.46 -7.56
CA LYS A 267 1.53 4.30 -6.65
C LYS A 267 2.10 4.41 -5.23
N LEU A 268 2.62 3.32 -4.66
CA LEU A 268 3.17 3.38 -3.31
C LEU A 268 4.40 4.30 -3.23
N ILE A 269 5.10 4.50 -4.35
CA ILE A 269 6.20 5.46 -4.50
C ILE A 269 5.71 6.92 -4.49
N ASP A 270 4.51 7.21 -5.02
CA ASP A 270 3.91 8.55 -5.02
C ASP A 270 3.26 8.95 -3.69
N LEU A 271 2.92 7.96 -2.86
CA LEU A 271 2.67 8.20 -1.44
C LEU A 271 4.04 8.38 -0.75
N PRO A 272 4.14 9.05 0.42
CA PRO A 272 5.42 9.20 1.13
C PRO A 272 5.89 7.86 1.75
N SER A 273 5.79 6.77 0.99
CA SER A 273 6.02 5.39 1.38
C SER A 273 7.09 4.75 0.48
N VAL A 274 7.92 3.91 1.06
CA VAL A 274 8.84 3.01 0.37
C VAL A 274 8.22 1.62 0.47
N ALA A 275 7.79 1.07 -0.66
CA ALA A 275 7.13 -0.22 -0.69
C ALA A 275 7.92 -1.28 -1.46
N ALA A 276 7.89 -2.50 -0.94
CA ALA A 276 8.24 -3.71 -1.67
C ALA A 276 6.94 -4.44 -2.02
N CYS A 277 6.60 -4.50 -3.31
CA CYS A 277 5.47 -5.26 -3.81
C CYS A 277 5.93 -6.63 -4.31
N THR A 278 5.19 -7.68 -3.94
CA THR A 278 5.52 -9.05 -4.32
C THR A 278 4.29 -9.79 -4.79
N HIS A 279 4.46 -10.58 -5.85
CA HIS A 279 3.54 -11.64 -6.24
C HIS A 279 4.27 -12.96 -6.12
N VAL A 280 3.65 -13.96 -5.49
CA VAL A 280 4.20 -15.31 -5.43
C VAL A 280 3.17 -16.24 -6.06
N GLN A 281 3.55 -16.86 -7.18
CA GLN A 281 2.75 -17.92 -7.79
C GLN A 281 2.84 -19.17 -6.92
N ASP A 282 1.69 -19.74 -6.53
CA ASP A 282 1.66 -21.01 -5.81
C ASP A 282 2.10 -22.15 -6.75
N VAL A 283 3.35 -22.59 -6.57
CA VAL A 283 3.98 -23.66 -7.36
C VAL A 283 3.22 -24.99 -7.22
N ARG A 284 2.37 -25.17 -6.20
CA ARG A 284 1.57 -26.39 -6.02
C ARG A 284 0.42 -26.49 -7.01
N ARG A 285 -0.19 -25.36 -7.43
CA ARG A 285 -1.28 -25.37 -8.44
C ARG A 285 -0.78 -25.77 -9.82
N HIS A 286 0.46 -25.45 -10.17
CA HIS A 286 1.06 -25.81 -11.46
C HIS A 286 1.37 -27.31 -11.60
N ARG A 287 1.45 -28.05 -10.49
CA ARG A 287 1.58 -29.52 -10.51
C ARG A 287 0.24 -30.23 -10.63
N ALA A 288 -0.85 -29.63 -10.17
CA ALA A 288 -2.18 -30.25 -10.23
C ALA A 288 -2.85 -30.14 -11.62
N SER A 289 -2.38 -29.24 -12.50
CA SER A 289 -2.86 -29.14 -13.89
C SER A 289 -2.02 -29.97 -14.89
N LYS A 290 -1.10 -30.80 -14.38
CA LYS A 290 -0.22 -31.67 -15.18
C LYS A 290 -0.42 -33.17 -14.91
N PHE A 291 -1.49 -33.54 -14.20
CA PHE A 291 -1.91 -34.93 -13.99
C PHE A 291 -3.40 -35.07 -14.25
#